data_AF-A0A9W7F2P5-F1
#
_entry.id   AF-A0A9W7F2P5-F1
#
_cell.length_a   1.000
_cell.length_b   1.000
_cell.length_c   1.000
_cell.angle_alpha   90.00
_cell.angle_beta   90.00
_cell.angle_gamma   90.00
#
_symmetry.space_group_name_H-M   'P 1'
#
loop_
_entity.id
_entity.type
_entity.pdbx_description
1 polymer ?
#
loop_
_entity_poly.entity_id
_entity_poly.type
_entity_poly.pdbx_seq_one_letter_code
_entity_poly.pdbx_strand_id
1 'polypeptide(L)'
;MSGFNENLPNTGNSAAPRTASSIGEDVIAAGASVGVDVEKLRNKYLSQKLVNNLTVGGSEDEIKLKQQLQDAQRMRNLEARSNGEIPEVDEFPKKIETKKRLDNLIICSRCGGQGIVKQNYNFQIRESNCVECEGEGILYKGLNGVLLKPSEAPQVDPSAYKVDNIESKARELAEGCGRTNEQESNMHTRIAMAESMQSGDEPPPIF
;
A
#
# COMPACT_ATOMS: atom_id res chain seq x y z
N MET A 1 46.63 14.07 45.19
CA MET A 1 45.39 13.40 44.76
C MET A 1 44.23 14.28 45.20
N SER A 2 43.82 15.21 44.35
CA SER A 2 42.79 16.22 44.64
C SER A 2 41.59 15.89 43.76
N GLY A 3 40.51 15.40 44.37
CA GLY A 3 39.27 15.06 43.69
C GLY A 3 38.44 16.32 43.41
N PHE A 4 38.20 16.58 42.14
CA PHE A 4 37.20 17.55 41.68
C PHE A 4 35.83 16.87 41.70
N ASN A 5 34.91 17.41 42.50
CA ASN A 5 33.52 16.97 42.56
C ASN A 5 32.66 18.10 41.95
N GLU A 6 32.29 17.94 40.68
CA GLU A 6 31.44 18.88 39.97
C GLU A 6 29.97 18.49 40.13
N ASN A 7 29.28 19.15 41.06
CA ASN A 7 27.83 19.16 41.10
C ASN A 7 27.30 20.17 40.07
N LEU A 8 26.74 19.67 38.97
CA LEU A 8 25.99 20.47 38.00
C LEU A 8 24.55 20.69 38.50
N PRO A 9 23.99 21.91 38.35
CA PRO A 9 22.62 22.21 38.76
C PRO A 9 21.61 21.54 37.83
N ASN A 10 20.73 20.75 38.43
CA ASN A 10 19.57 20.14 37.80
C ASN A 10 18.55 21.23 37.44
N THR A 11 18.53 21.67 36.18
CA THR A 11 17.51 22.56 35.64
C THR A 11 16.24 21.76 35.39
N GLY A 12 15.33 21.81 36.37
CA GLY A 12 14.00 21.21 36.28
C GLY A 12 13.23 21.75 35.07
N ASN A 13 13.19 20.95 34.00
CA ASN A 13 12.30 21.15 32.86
C ASN A 13 10.88 20.73 33.26
N SER A 14 10.17 21.62 33.95
CA SER A 14 8.71 21.56 34.07
C SER A 14 8.08 21.92 32.72
N ALA A 15 7.96 20.93 31.85
CA ALA A 15 7.27 21.05 30.57
C ALA A 15 5.76 21.15 30.79
N ALA A 16 5.23 22.37 30.79
CA ALA A 16 3.80 22.61 30.68
C ALA A 16 3.26 22.00 29.35
N PRO A 17 2.02 21.47 29.33
CA PRO A 17 1.43 20.90 28.13
C PRO A 17 1.30 21.99 27.06
N ARG A 18 2.10 21.86 26.00
CA ARG A 18 2.06 22.73 24.83
C ARG A 18 0.71 22.53 24.14
N THR A 19 -0.19 23.49 24.34
CA THR A 19 -1.37 23.66 23.49
C THR A 19 -0.90 23.72 22.03
N ALA A 20 -1.59 22.99 21.16
CA ALA A 20 -1.25 22.78 19.76
C ALA A 20 -0.91 24.12 19.09
N SER A 21 0.39 24.43 19.03
CA SER A 21 0.87 25.74 18.65
C SER A 21 0.56 25.96 17.18
N SER A 22 -0.02 27.12 16.89
CA SER A 22 -0.02 27.69 15.54
C SER A 22 1.39 27.56 14.95
N ILE A 23 1.47 27.14 13.70
CA ILE A 23 2.74 27.15 12.98
C ILE A 23 3.21 28.60 12.96
N GLY A 24 4.45 28.85 13.39
CA GLY A 24 5.01 30.20 13.38
C GLY A 24 5.00 30.77 11.95
N GLU A 25 4.63 32.04 11.80
CA GLU A 25 4.58 32.74 10.51
C GLU A 25 5.90 32.61 9.72
N ASP A 26 7.02 32.55 10.44
CA ASP A 26 8.37 32.36 9.89
C ASP A 26 8.50 31.08 9.05
N VAL A 27 7.81 30.00 9.44
CA VAL A 27 7.86 28.70 8.74
C VAL A 27 7.04 28.76 7.45
N ILE A 28 5.93 29.50 7.47
CA ILE A 28 5.08 29.70 6.29
C ILE A 28 5.85 30.56 5.27
N ALA A 29 6.50 31.63 5.73
CA ALA A 29 7.33 32.48 4.89
C ALA A 29 8.52 31.73 4.28
N ALA A 30 9.20 30.89 5.08
CA ALA A 30 10.30 30.05 4.62
C ALA A 30 9.86 29.00 3.59
N GLY A 31 8.66 28.43 3.71
CA GLY A 31 8.14 27.50 2.70
C GLY A 31 7.80 28.20 1.39
N ALA A 32 7.20 29.39 1.47
CA ALA A 32 6.86 30.19 0.30
C ALA A 32 8.08 30.58 -0.53
N SER A 33 9.23 30.87 0.11
CA SER A 33 10.48 31.21 -0.60
C SER A 33 11.05 30.04 -1.42
N VAL A 34 10.70 28.79 -1.09
CA VAL A 34 11.09 27.57 -1.80
C VAL A 34 9.96 27.06 -2.73
N GLY A 35 8.85 27.80 -2.83
CA GLY A 35 7.69 27.40 -3.62
C GLY A 35 6.87 26.25 -3.01
N VAL A 36 7.01 26.00 -1.70
CA VAL A 36 6.29 24.96 -0.97
C VAL A 36 5.15 25.58 -0.17
N ASP A 37 3.92 25.19 -0.49
CA ASP A 37 2.72 25.59 0.25
C ASP A 37 2.58 24.76 1.54
N VAL A 38 3.16 25.27 2.63
CA VAL A 38 3.21 24.61 3.94
C VAL A 38 1.82 24.40 4.52
N GLU A 39 0.88 25.30 4.24
CA GLU A 39 -0.50 25.19 4.72
C GLU A 39 -1.25 24.04 4.03
N LYS A 40 -1.16 23.94 2.70
CA LYS A 40 -1.73 22.77 1.97
C LYS A 40 -1.09 21.47 2.42
N LEU A 41 0.22 21.46 2.62
CA LEU A 41 0.94 20.26 3.07
C LEU A 41 0.45 19.82 4.46
N ARG A 42 0.30 20.78 5.39
CA ARG A 42 -0.24 20.52 6.73
C ARG A 42 -1.67 19.95 6.66
N ASN A 43 -2.55 20.57 5.88
CA ASN A 43 -3.94 20.11 5.73
C ASN A 43 -4.01 18.70 5.14
N LYS A 44 -3.12 18.38 4.20
CA LYS A 44 -2.97 17.02 3.66
C LYS A 44 -2.57 16.01 4.73
N TYR A 45 -1.60 16.33 5.59
CA TYR A 45 -1.20 15.40 6.66
C TYR A 45 -2.20 15.33 7.82
N LEU A 46 -2.92 16.41 8.13
CA LEU A 46 -3.99 16.39 9.13
C LEU A 46 -5.15 15.50 8.70
N SER A 47 -5.59 15.62 7.44
CA SER A 47 -6.63 14.74 6.89
C SER A 47 -6.16 13.28 6.84
N GLN A 48 -4.91 13.02 6.46
CA GLN A 48 -4.36 11.66 6.43
C GLN A 48 -4.21 11.05 7.84
N LYS A 49 -3.85 11.85 8.85
CA LYS A 49 -3.79 11.42 10.26
C LYS A 49 -5.19 11.15 10.84
N LEU A 50 -6.19 11.94 10.45
CA LEU A 50 -7.59 11.68 10.79
C LEU A 50 -8.08 10.36 10.20
N VAL A 51 -7.77 10.08 8.93
CA VAL A 51 -8.13 8.80 8.28
C VAL A 51 -7.44 7.64 8.99
N ASN A 52 -6.14 7.75 9.29
CA ASN A 52 -5.42 6.67 9.98
C ASN A 52 -5.94 6.41 11.41
N ASN A 53 -6.32 7.45 12.15
CA ASN A 53 -6.89 7.29 13.50
C ASN A 53 -8.34 6.76 13.48
N LEU A 54 -9.12 7.04 12.44
CA LEU A 54 -10.45 6.43 12.25
C LEU A 54 -10.37 4.93 11.92
N THR A 55 -9.33 4.47 11.22
CA THR A 55 -9.12 3.04 10.94
C THR A 55 -8.60 2.22 12.13
N VAL A 56 -8.06 2.85 13.18
CA VAL A 56 -7.52 2.16 14.38
C VAL A 56 -8.47 2.29 15.59
N GLY A 57 -9.63 2.92 15.42
CA GLY A 57 -10.64 3.13 16.47
C GLY A 57 -11.92 2.30 16.32
N GLY A 58 -11.88 1.13 15.67
CA GLY A 58 -13.00 0.20 15.74
C GLY A 58 -13.23 -0.23 17.18
N SER A 59 -14.49 -0.34 17.62
CA SER A 59 -14.81 -0.91 18.93
C SER A 59 -14.12 -2.27 19.11
N GLU A 60 -13.80 -2.67 20.34
CA GLU A 60 -13.16 -3.98 20.60
C GLU A 60 -13.89 -5.14 19.91
N ASP A 61 -15.21 -5.00 19.74
CA ASP A 61 -16.07 -5.96 19.07
C ASP A 61 -15.81 -6.04 17.55
N GLU A 62 -15.53 -4.92 16.88
CA GLU A 62 -15.14 -4.92 15.45
C GLU A 62 -13.78 -5.58 15.23
N ILE A 63 -12.84 -5.36 16.16
CA ILE A 63 -11.50 -5.97 16.10
C ILE A 63 -11.62 -7.48 16.26
N LYS A 64 -12.39 -7.94 17.26
CA LYS A 64 -12.68 -9.37 17.48
C LYS A 64 -13.41 -9.98 16.29
N LEU A 65 -14.39 -9.28 15.71
CA LEU A 65 -15.15 -9.77 14.56
C LEU A 65 -14.25 -9.93 13.32
N LYS A 66 -13.38 -8.95 13.03
CA LYS A 66 -12.41 -9.05 11.94
C LYS A 66 -11.43 -10.20 12.13
N GLN A 67 -10.95 -10.38 13.36
CA GLN A 67 -10.04 -11.47 13.68
C GLN A 67 -10.73 -12.84 13.53
N GLN A 68 -11.97 -12.97 14.00
CA GLN A 68 -12.77 -14.18 13.83
C GLN A 68 -13.07 -14.49 12.36
N LEU A 69 -13.36 -13.47 11.54
CA LEU A 69 -13.55 -13.62 10.10
C LEU A 69 -12.26 -14.08 9.39
N GLN A 70 -11.12 -13.53 9.79
CA GLN A 70 -9.83 -13.91 9.22
C GLN A 70 -9.44 -15.35 9.60
N ASP A 71 -9.69 -15.75 10.85
CA ASP A 71 -9.47 -17.13 11.30
C ASP A 71 -10.43 -18.11 10.63
N ALA A 72 -11.70 -17.75 10.43
CA ALA A 72 -12.66 -18.56 9.70
C ALA A 72 -12.25 -18.76 8.22
N GLN A 73 -11.75 -17.70 7.56
CA GLN A 73 -11.20 -17.81 6.21
C GLN A 73 -9.96 -18.71 6.17
N ARG A 74 -9.10 -18.61 7.17
CA ARG A 74 -7.91 -19.45 7.29
C ARG A 74 -8.27 -20.93 7.44
N MET A 75 -9.28 -21.24 8.25
CA MET A 75 -9.78 -22.61 8.42
C MET A 75 -10.39 -23.17 7.14
N ARG A 76 -11.24 -22.39 6.45
CA ARG A 76 -11.80 -22.78 5.15
C ARG A 76 -10.72 -23.09 4.11
N ASN A 77 -9.64 -22.30 4.08
CA ASN A 77 -8.52 -22.55 3.17
C ASN A 77 -7.73 -23.81 3.50
N LEU A 78 -7.62 -24.18 4.78
CA LEU A 78 -6.98 -25.42 5.20
C LEU A 78 -7.83 -26.64 4.84
N GLU A 79 -9.15 -26.55 5.03
CA GLU A 79 -10.11 -27.60 4.65
C GLU A 79 -10.13 -27.84 3.13
N ALA A 80 -10.13 -26.77 2.33
CA ALA A 80 -10.03 -26.87 0.87
C ALA A 80 -8.72 -27.56 0.45
N ARG A 81 -7.59 -27.20 1.08
CA ARG A 81 -6.28 -27.85 0.82
C ARG A 81 -6.26 -29.32 1.22
N SER A 82 -6.96 -29.73 2.27
CA SER A 82 -7.05 -31.15 2.65
C SER A 82 -7.94 -31.96 1.73
N ASN A 83 -8.95 -31.35 1.10
CA ASN A 83 -9.87 -32.03 0.18
C ASN A 83 -9.35 -32.16 -1.26
N GLY A 84 -8.15 -31.64 -1.55
CA GLY A 84 -7.55 -31.70 -2.90
C GLY A 84 -8.21 -30.75 -3.91
N GLU A 85 -9.19 -29.95 -3.49
CA GLU A 85 -9.71 -28.83 -4.26
C GLU A 85 -8.70 -27.68 -4.18
N ILE A 86 -7.99 -27.46 -5.28
CA ILE A 86 -7.25 -26.22 -5.49
C ILE A 86 -8.33 -25.14 -5.62
N PRO A 87 -8.46 -24.19 -4.67
CA PRO A 87 -9.44 -23.13 -4.82
C PRO A 87 -9.12 -22.39 -6.12
N GLU A 88 -10.08 -22.38 -7.05
CA GLU A 88 -10.04 -21.48 -8.20
C GLU A 88 -9.97 -20.07 -7.64
N VAL A 89 -8.76 -19.52 -7.65
CA VAL A 89 -8.53 -18.14 -7.27
C VAL A 89 -9.22 -17.36 -8.37
N ASP A 90 -10.42 -16.85 -8.11
CA ASP A 90 -11.09 -15.89 -8.99
C ASP A 90 -10.08 -14.77 -9.26
N GLU A 91 -9.45 -14.86 -10.43
CA GLU A 91 -8.50 -13.90 -10.93
C GLU A 91 -9.29 -12.64 -11.27
N PHE A 92 -9.54 -11.83 -10.24
CA PHE A 92 -9.91 -10.44 -10.42
C PHE A 92 -8.95 -9.87 -11.47
N PRO A 93 -9.43 -9.28 -12.58
CA PRO A 93 -8.59 -8.60 -13.56
C PRO A 93 -8.02 -7.32 -12.93
N LYS A 94 -7.04 -7.51 -12.05
CA LYS A 94 -6.29 -6.46 -11.36
C LYS A 94 -5.33 -5.86 -12.37
N LYS A 95 -5.74 -4.79 -13.04
CA LYS A 95 -4.88 -3.70 -13.56
C LYS A 95 -3.43 -4.14 -13.84
N ILE A 96 -3.24 -4.96 -14.86
CA ILE A 96 -1.93 -5.58 -15.18
C ILE A 96 -1.01 -4.58 -15.91
N GLU A 97 -1.53 -3.47 -16.42
CA GLU A 97 -0.76 -2.58 -17.30
C GLU A 97 0.42 -1.85 -16.62
N THR A 98 0.38 -1.62 -15.31
CA THR A 98 1.51 -0.97 -14.61
C THR A 98 2.65 -1.93 -14.25
N LYS A 99 2.43 -3.25 -14.27
CA LYS A 99 3.45 -4.24 -13.88
C LYS A 99 4.51 -4.47 -14.96
N LYS A 100 4.13 -4.39 -16.24
CA LYS A 100 5.05 -4.62 -17.37
C LYS A 100 6.24 -3.67 -17.40
N ARG A 101 6.13 -2.47 -16.80
CA ARG A 101 7.24 -1.51 -16.72
C ARG A 101 8.31 -1.91 -15.70
N LEU A 102 7.92 -2.60 -14.63
CA LEU A 102 8.85 -3.02 -13.58
C LEU A 102 9.59 -4.32 -13.95
N ASP A 103 9.01 -5.16 -14.81
CA ASP A 103 9.61 -6.42 -15.25
C ASP A 103 10.90 -6.22 -16.08
N ASN A 104 11.08 -5.04 -16.68
CA ASN A 104 12.27 -4.72 -17.46
C ASN A 104 13.39 -4.11 -16.61
N LEU A 105 13.16 -3.82 -15.33
CA LEU A 105 14.15 -3.21 -14.46
C LEU A 105 14.92 -4.30 -13.71
N ILE A 106 16.22 -4.38 -13.94
CA ILE A 106 17.11 -5.36 -13.33
C ILE A 106 18.10 -4.64 -12.41
N ILE A 107 18.17 -5.11 -11.18
CA ILE A 107 19.10 -4.58 -10.18
C ILE A 107 20.44 -5.31 -10.32
N CYS A 108 21.54 -4.56 -10.41
CA CYS A 108 22.87 -5.15 -10.41
C CYS A 108 23.11 -5.94 -9.12
N SER A 109 23.38 -7.24 -9.26
CA SER A 109 23.56 -8.17 -8.14
C SER A 109 24.82 -7.88 -7.33
N ARG A 110 25.87 -7.32 -7.95
CA ARG A 110 27.15 -7.04 -7.29
C ARG A 110 27.11 -5.85 -6.35
N CYS A 111 26.42 -4.77 -6.72
CA CYS A 111 26.29 -3.57 -5.89
C CYS A 111 24.91 -3.42 -5.24
N GLY A 112 23.99 -4.36 -5.48
CA GLY A 112 22.61 -4.31 -4.96
C GLY A 112 21.85 -3.06 -5.41
N GLY A 113 22.10 -2.56 -6.62
CA GLY A 113 21.41 -1.37 -7.13
C GLY A 113 22.04 -0.02 -6.78
N GLN A 114 23.11 0.02 -5.98
CA GLN A 114 23.70 1.30 -5.56
C GLN A 114 24.65 1.93 -6.58
N GLY A 115 25.13 1.17 -7.55
CA GLY A 115 26.17 1.62 -8.49
C GLY A 115 27.58 1.69 -7.90
N ILE A 116 27.71 1.64 -6.57
CA ILE A 116 28.98 1.80 -5.85
C ILE A 116 29.29 0.51 -5.09
N VAL A 117 30.56 0.11 -5.08
CA VAL A 117 31.08 -1.00 -4.28
C VAL A 117 32.05 -0.45 -3.25
N LYS A 118 31.81 -0.81 -1.99
CA LYS A 118 32.68 -0.45 -0.87
C LYS A 118 33.77 -1.52 -0.72
N GLN A 119 35.01 -1.10 -0.81
CA GLN A 119 36.17 -1.97 -0.61
C GLN A 119 36.93 -1.50 0.63
N ASN A 120 37.23 -2.43 1.52
CA ASN A 120 38.05 -2.14 2.68
C ASN A 120 39.53 -2.27 2.29
N TYR A 121 40.26 -1.16 2.33
CA TYR A 121 41.69 -1.13 2.04
C TYR A 121 42.44 -0.65 3.27
N ASN A 122 43.15 -1.59 3.93
CA ASN A 122 43.73 -1.42 5.25
C ASN A 122 42.67 -1.10 6.33
N PHE A 123 42.60 0.17 6.75
CA PHE A 123 41.67 0.69 7.76
C PHE A 123 40.73 1.76 7.19
N GLN A 124 40.69 1.89 5.86
CA GLN A 124 39.87 2.86 5.16
C GLN A 124 38.86 2.16 4.26
N ILE A 125 37.60 2.58 4.36
CA ILE A 125 36.56 2.18 3.42
C ILE A 125 36.67 3.10 2.21
N ARG A 126 37.01 2.52 1.05
CA ARG A 126 37.02 3.22 -0.23
C ARG A 126 35.78 2.87 -1.02
N GLU A 127 35.18 3.87 -1.62
CA GLU A 127 34.03 3.73 -2.49
C GLU A 127 34.51 3.81 -3.94
N SER A 128 34.10 2.85 -4.76
CA SER A 128 34.47 2.78 -6.17
C SER A 128 33.25 2.42 -7.00
N ASN A 129 33.18 2.88 -8.24
CA ASN A 129 32.09 2.53 -9.13
C ASN A 129 32.11 1.03 -9.42
N CYS A 130 30.94 0.41 -9.42
CA CYS A 130 30.79 -0.99 -9.75
C CYS A 130 31.18 -1.21 -11.22
N VAL A 131 32.11 -2.13 -11.48
CA VAL A 131 32.63 -2.39 -12.83
C VAL A 131 31.57 -3.04 -13.73
N GLU A 132 30.62 -3.78 -13.16
CA GLU A 132 29.60 -4.51 -13.94
C GLU A 132 28.48 -3.62 -14.47
N CYS A 133 28.05 -2.63 -13.68
CA CYS A 133 27.02 -1.68 -14.09
C CYS A 133 27.57 -0.26 -14.32
N GLU A 134 28.90 -0.12 -14.32
CA GLU A 134 29.64 1.13 -14.53
C GLU A 134 29.21 2.31 -13.65
N GLY A 135 28.64 2.05 -12.48
CA GLY A 135 28.17 3.11 -11.57
C GLY A 135 26.65 3.35 -11.56
N GLU A 136 25.89 2.75 -12.47
CA GLU A 136 24.44 3.02 -12.59
C GLU A 136 23.61 2.28 -11.54
N GLY A 137 24.03 1.07 -11.17
CA GLY A 137 23.34 0.21 -10.20
C GLY A 137 22.06 -0.46 -10.74
N ILE A 138 21.29 0.25 -11.54
CA ILE A 138 20.04 -0.22 -12.15
C ILE A 138 20.22 -0.33 -13.66
N LEU A 139 19.82 -1.47 -14.22
CA LEU A 139 19.94 -1.79 -15.64
C LEU A 139 18.55 -2.05 -16.24
N TYR A 140 18.40 -1.80 -17.54
CA TYR A 140 17.17 -2.07 -18.28
C TYR A 140 17.33 -3.28 -19.18
N LYS A 141 16.39 -4.22 -19.13
CA LYS A 141 16.31 -5.31 -20.10
C LYS A 141 15.74 -4.78 -21.41
N GLY A 142 16.58 -4.69 -22.44
CA GLY A 142 16.13 -4.39 -23.79
C GLY A 142 15.26 -5.53 -24.35
N LEU A 143 14.51 -5.24 -25.41
CA LEU A 143 13.66 -6.24 -26.09
C LEU A 143 14.46 -7.46 -26.57
N ASN A 144 15.75 -7.27 -26.87
CA ASN A 144 16.67 -8.32 -27.30
C ASN A 144 17.25 -9.15 -26.14
N GLY A 145 16.82 -8.88 -24.89
CA GLY A 145 17.36 -9.50 -23.68
C GLY A 145 18.71 -8.95 -23.22
N VAL A 146 19.31 -8.01 -23.96
CA VAL A 146 20.56 -7.31 -23.59
C VAL A 146 20.27 -6.27 -22.50
N LEU A 147 21.15 -6.19 -21.51
CA LEU A 147 21.07 -5.19 -20.46
C LEU A 147 21.63 -3.86 -20.97
N LEU A 148 20.81 -2.82 -20.95
CA LEU A 148 21.14 -1.46 -21.35
C LEU A 148 21.27 -0.57 -20.13
N LYS A 149 22.17 0.40 -20.22
CA LYS A 149 22.33 1.45 -19.21
C LYS A 149 21.17 2.44 -19.30
N PRO A 150 20.77 3.11 -18.19
CA PRO A 150 19.77 4.16 -18.23
C PRO A 150 20.09 5.29 -19.22
N SER A 151 21.37 5.60 -19.40
CA SER A 151 21.88 6.60 -20.35
C SER A 151 21.73 6.18 -21.82
N GLU A 152 21.76 4.87 -22.10
CA GLU A 152 21.61 4.30 -23.44
C GLU A 152 20.18 3.82 -23.72
N ALA A 153 19.33 3.76 -22.68
CA ALA A 153 17.95 3.37 -22.83
C ALA A 153 17.27 4.33 -23.83
N PRO A 154 16.50 3.80 -24.79
CA PRO A 154 15.75 4.65 -25.69
C PRO A 154 14.90 5.57 -24.83
N GLN A 155 15.15 6.88 -24.93
CA GLN A 155 14.34 7.92 -24.32
C GLN A 155 12.94 7.72 -24.89
N VAL A 156 12.09 6.98 -24.18
CA VAL A 156 10.73 6.75 -24.65
C VAL A 156 10.07 8.09 -24.48
N ASP A 157 9.92 8.78 -25.60
CA ASP A 157 9.36 10.11 -25.66
C ASP A 157 8.04 10.08 -24.86
N PRO A 158 7.94 10.80 -23.73
CA PRO A 158 6.76 10.70 -22.86
C PRO A 158 5.48 11.12 -23.60
N SER A 159 5.62 11.83 -24.72
CA SER A 159 4.56 12.17 -25.66
C SER A 159 3.98 10.99 -26.46
N ALA A 160 4.74 9.90 -26.65
CA ALA A 160 4.29 8.70 -27.36
C ALA A 160 3.34 7.84 -26.51
N TYR A 161 3.37 7.99 -25.18
CA TYR A 161 2.29 7.52 -24.32
C TYR A 161 1.16 8.52 -24.36
N LYS A 162 0.43 8.52 -25.47
CA LYS A 162 -0.92 9.05 -25.49
C LYS A 162 -1.71 8.36 -24.39
N VAL A 163 -1.94 9.06 -23.27
CA VAL A 163 -2.89 8.68 -22.20
C VAL A 163 -4.33 8.86 -22.72
N ASP A 164 -4.51 8.73 -24.03
CA ASP A 164 -5.79 8.73 -24.66
C ASP A 164 -6.45 7.44 -24.18
N ASN A 165 -7.61 7.56 -23.55
CA ASN A 165 -8.54 6.46 -23.25
C ASN A 165 -8.53 5.84 -21.84
N ILE A 166 -7.82 6.39 -20.84
CA ILE A 166 -8.10 5.99 -19.44
C ILE A 166 -9.38 6.68 -18.94
N GLU A 167 -9.55 7.97 -19.25
CA GLU A 167 -10.69 8.75 -18.77
C GLU A 167 -11.99 8.38 -19.48
N SER A 168 -11.96 8.12 -20.79
CA SER A 168 -13.12 7.65 -21.56
C SER A 168 -13.57 6.24 -21.14
N LYS A 169 -12.62 5.34 -20.87
CA LYS A 169 -12.90 3.97 -20.38
C LYS A 169 -13.37 3.95 -18.93
N ALA A 170 -12.89 4.86 -18.08
CA ALA A 170 -13.42 5.06 -16.74
C ALA A 170 -14.86 5.59 -16.77
N ARG A 171 -15.19 6.43 -17.76
CA ARG A 171 -16.54 6.96 -17.96
C ARG A 171 -17.52 5.90 -18.47
N GLU A 172 -17.12 5.07 -19.44
CA GLU A 172 -17.93 3.90 -19.88
C GLU A 172 -18.20 2.92 -18.72
N LEU A 173 -17.20 2.65 -17.88
CA LEU A 173 -17.38 1.76 -16.72
C LEU A 173 -18.29 2.36 -15.63
N ALA A 174 -18.28 3.69 -15.46
CA ALA A 174 -19.19 4.37 -14.55
C ALA A 174 -20.62 4.40 -15.08
N GLU A 175 -20.81 4.58 -16.39
CA GLU A 175 -22.13 4.63 -17.05
C GLU A 175 -22.74 3.22 -17.21
N GLY A 176 -21.93 2.15 -17.25
CA GLY A 176 -22.38 0.76 -17.33
C GLY A 176 -22.88 0.12 -16.01
N CYS A 177 -22.75 0.80 -14.87
CA CYS A 177 -23.20 0.29 -13.56
C CYS A 177 -24.65 0.71 -13.20
N GLY A 178 -25.43 1.17 -14.19
CA GLY A 178 -26.88 1.31 -14.09
C GLY A 178 -27.56 -0.06 -14.09
N ARG A 179 -27.42 -0.81 -12.98
CA ARG A 179 -28.24 -1.99 -12.72
C ARG A 179 -29.71 -1.57 -12.75
N THR A 180 -30.43 -2.13 -13.70
CA THR A 180 -31.89 -2.05 -13.77
C THR A 180 -32.47 -2.66 -12.49
N ASN A 181 -33.36 -1.91 -11.82
CA ASN A 181 -34.06 -2.28 -10.58
C ASN A 181 -34.99 -3.51 -10.71
N GLU A 182 -34.89 -4.31 -11.76
CA GLU A 182 -35.78 -5.45 -11.98
C GLU A 182 -35.30 -6.74 -11.28
N GLN A 183 -34.00 -6.85 -10.98
CA GLN A 183 -33.42 -8.08 -10.42
C GLN A 183 -33.67 -8.26 -8.90
N GLU A 184 -33.93 -7.18 -8.16
CA GLU A 184 -34.25 -7.27 -6.72
C GLU A 184 -35.67 -7.81 -6.46
N SER A 185 -36.62 -7.56 -7.36
CA SER A 185 -37.99 -8.07 -7.22
C SER A 185 -38.05 -9.60 -7.28
N ASN A 186 -37.13 -10.24 -8.01
CA ASN A 186 -37.15 -11.68 -8.26
C ASN A 186 -36.47 -12.49 -7.12
N MET A 187 -35.65 -11.85 -6.28
CA MET A 187 -35.01 -12.53 -5.14
C MET A 187 -35.95 -12.61 -3.93
N HIS A 188 -36.78 -11.60 -3.67
CA HIS A 188 -37.74 -11.63 -2.56
C HIS A 188 -38.82 -12.70 -2.73
N THR A 189 -39.22 -13.03 -3.97
CA THR A 189 -40.21 -14.11 -4.21
C THR A 189 -39.67 -15.50 -3.88
N ARG A 190 -38.34 -15.73 -3.99
CA ARG A 190 -37.74 -17.04 -3.69
C ARG A 190 -37.58 -17.31 -2.19
N ILE A 191 -37.39 -16.27 -1.38
CA ILE A 191 -37.27 -16.44 0.08
C ILE A 191 -38.61 -16.85 0.70
N ALA A 192 -39.73 -16.27 0.23
CA ALA A 192 -41.07 -16.60 0.72
C ALA A 192 -41.51 -18.06 0.43
N MET A 193 -40.97 -18.70 -0.61
CA MET A 193 -41.26 -20.11 -0.92
C MET A 193 -40.44 -21.10 -0.07
N ALA A 194 -39.31 -20.68 0.51
CA ALA A 194 -38.48 -21.56 1.33
C ALA A 194 -39.00 -21.69 2.77
N GLU A 195 -39.62 -20.63 3.32
CA GLU A 195 -40.18 -20.65 4.68
C GLU A 195 -41.45 -21.50 4.80
N SER A 196 -42.14 -21.79 3.70
CA SER A 196 -43.37 -22.60 3.70
C SER A 196 -43.12 -24.12 3.71
N MET A 197 -41.87 -24.58 3.60
CA MET A 197 -41.54 -26.02 3.64
C MET A 197 -40.98 -26.52 4.99
N GLN A 198 -40.90 -25.67 6.02
CA GLN A 198 -40.33 -26.04 7.33
C GLN A 198 -41.34 -26.27 8.46
N SER A 199 -42.65 -26.13 8.23
CA SER A 199 -43.67 -26.59 9.18
C SER A 199 -43.96 -28.07 8.97
N GLY A 200 -42.99 -28.91 9.30
CA GLY A 200 -43.20 -30.34 9.46
C GLY A 200 -43.86 -30.60 10.81
N ASP A 201 -45.19 -30.78 10.80
CA ASP A 201 -45.95 -31.34 11.92
C ASP A 201 -45.39 -32.74 12.24
N GLU A 202 -44.73 -32.89 13.39
CA GLU A 202 -44.39 -34.21 13.93
C GLU A 202 -45.68 -34.89 14.42
N PRO A 203 -45.99 -36.12 13.98
CA PRO A 203 -47.15 -36.84 14.47
C PRO A 203 -46.96 -37.26 15.94
N PRO A 204 -48.01 -37.22 16.76
CA PRO A 204 -47.92 -37.53 18.18
C PRO A 204 -47.57 -39.01 18.40
N PRO A 205 -46.87 -39.32 19.51
CA PRO A 205 -46.50 -40.68 19.85
C PRO A 205 -47.75 -41.51 20.16
N ILE A 206 -47.84 -42.66 19.50
CA ILE A 206 -48.85 -43.69 19.76
C ILE A 206 -48.42 -44.43 21.03
N PHE A 207 -49.22 -44.32 22.08
CA PHE A 207 -49.14 -45.16 23.28
C PHE A 207 -50.07 -46.37 23.15
#